data_AF-A0A8T4DT76-F1
#
_entry.id   AF-A0A8T4DT76-F1
#
_cell.length_a   1.000
_cell.length_b   1.000
_cell.length_c   1.000
_cell.angle_alpha   90.00
_cell.angle_beta   90.00
_cell.angle_gamma   90.00
#
_symmetry.space_group_name_H-M   'P 1'
#
loop_
_entity.id
_entity.type
_entity.pdbx_description
1 polymer ?
#
loop_
_entity_poly.entity_id
_entity_poly.type
_entity_poly.pdbx_seq_one_letter_code
_entity_poly.pdbx_strand_id
1 'polypeptide(L)'
;MKKILAVSIILLFLGVAVAPSINHSVVTASQENDLVEVTSQACGITGYKDTTVKLTREQYQDLEQYLVEFRAKLNQTTTREEAVPLFKEAVVELDKYGLLPRGMSVERAQRLVLRRYQNAISTLGSNNNSNCLITGKATYCYVVGAIYTKLLMNQIINEGGIHLLMYILWSIFSVVLFCIIPITLLGTICFGSCAEGSSHGEPSYGEIKSVDFSGNSYTLIGEFYGGLGFFFKPNFAIPVNAYNLIGVLGFSGIQFYSTSTQFKHFIGSCVKLNVSSETPSF
;
A
#
# COMPACT_ATOMS: atom_id res chain seq x y z
N MET A 1 45.62 -59.05 -5.03
CA MET A 1 44.22 -59.14 -5.49
C MET A 1 43.21 -58.39 -4.60
N LYS A 2 43.33 -58.39 -3.26
CA LYS A 2 42.35 -57.71 -2.37
C LYS A 2 42.22 -56.18 -2.53
N LYS A 3 43.25 -55.49 -3.03
CA LYS A 3 43.25 -54.01 -3.18
C LYS A 3 42.46 -53.51 -4.39
N ILE A 4 42.27 -54.34 -5.43
CA ILE A 4 41.55 -53.96 -6.65
C ILE A 4 40.03 -53.95 -6.40
N LEU A 5 39.55 -54.85 -5.53
CA LEU A 5 38.13 -55.00 -5.21
C LEU A 5 37.56 -53.77 -4.48
N ALA A 6 38.35 -53.14 -3.61
CA ALA A 6 37.96 -51.93 -2.90
C ALA A 6 37.78 -50.72 -3.85
N VAL A 7 38.62 -50.61 -4.88
CA VAL A 7 38.55 -49.51 -5.86
C VAL A 7 37.31 -49.64 -6.76
N SER A 8 36.95 -50.86 -7.17
CA SER A 8 35.72 -51.10 -7.95
C SER A 8 34.45 -50.82 -7.16
N ILE A 9 34.40 -51.08 -5.85
CA ILE A 9 33.23 -50.80 -5.02
C ILE A 9 33.01 -49.28 -4.88
N ILE A 10 34.08 -48.49 -4.69
CA ILE A 10 33.99 -47.03 -4.56
C ILE A 10 33.51 -46.38 -5.88
N LEU A 11 34.02 -46.85 -7.03
CA LEU A 11 33.57 -46.37 -8.35
C LEU A 11 32.10 -46.70 -8.64
N LEU A 12 31.60 -47.83 -8.12
CA LEU A 12 30.19 -48.22 -8.27
C LEU A 12 29.24 -47.22 -7.58
N PHE A 13 29.61 -46.74 -6.38
CA PHE A 13 28.79 -45.77 -5.64
C PHE A 13 28.81 -44.36 -6.26
N LEU A 14 29.91 -43.96 -6.90
CA LEU A 14 29.96 -42.71 -7.67
C LEU A 14 29.09 -42.76 -8.93
N GLY A 15 28.95 -43.93 -9.57
CA GLY A 15 28.08 -44.11 -10.74
C GLY A 15 26.58 -44.04 -10.43
N VAL A 16 26.15 -44.47 -9.26
CA VAL A 16 24.72 -44.43 -8.84
C VAL A 16 24.30 -43.04 -8.34
N ALA A 17 25.25 -42.23 -7.86
CA ALA A 17 24.98 -40.85 -7.42
C ALA A 17 24.79 -39.87 -8.59
N VAL A 18 25.14 -40.25 -9.81
CA VAL A 18 24.88 -39.47 -11.04
C VAL A 18 23.72 -40.10 -11.80
N ALA A 19 22.61 -40.37 -11.12
CA ALA A 19 21.33 -40.44 -11.81
C ALA A 19 21.12 -39.07 -12.46
N PRO A 20 20.83 -38.99 -13.76
CA PRO A 20 20.48 -37.72 -14.37
C PRO A 20 19.23 -37.24 -13.65
N SER A 21 19.33 -36.22 -12.80
CA SER A 21 18.19 -35.43 -12.37
C SER A 21 17.75 -34.59 -13.57
N ILE A 22 17.40 -35.28 -14.66
CA ILE A 22 16.54 -34.75 -15.69
C ILE A 22 15.16 -34.77 -15.04
N ASN A 23 14.96 -33.81 -14.13
CA ASN A 23 13.69 -33.13 -14.07
C ASN A 23 13.53 -32.56 -15.47
N HIS A 24 12.93 -33.36 -16.37
CA HIS A 24 12.14 -32.81 -17.43
C HIS A 24 11.16 -31.90 -16.68
N SER A 25 11.51 -30.62 -16.59
CA SER A 25 10.55 -29.56 -16.73
C SER A 25 9.82 -29.89 -18.03
N VAL A 26 8.82 -30.75 -17.91
CA VAL A 26 7.59 -30.59 -18.66
C VAL A 26 7.27 -29.13 -18.38
N VAL A 27 7.67 -28.29 -19.32
CA VAL A 27 7.13 -26.96 -19.50
C VAL A 27 5.68 -27.25 -19.84
N THR A 28 4.92 -27.61 -18.81
CA THR A 28 3.48 -27.53 -18.81
C THR A 28 3.30 -26.07 -19.11
N ALA A 29 2.95 -25.76 -20.36
CA ALA A 29 2.49 -24.45 -20.72
C ALA A 29 1.33 -24.19 -19.78
N SER A 30 1.61 -23.54 -18.65
CA SER A 30 0.60 -23.03 -17.75
C SER A 30 -0.30 -22.23 -18.68
N GLN A 31 -1.52 -22.72 -18.83
CA GLN A 31 -2.50 -21.99 -19.61
C GLN A 31 -2.57 -20.60 -18.97
N GLU A 32 -2.53 -19.54 -19.77
CA GLU A 32 -2.48 -18.16 -19.25
C GLU A 32 -3.60 -17.86 -18.22
N ASN A 33 -4.67 -18.66 -18.23
CA ASN A 33 -5.78 -18.67 -17.27
C ASN A 33 -5.40 -19.02 -15.82
N ASP A 34 -4.19 -19.52 -15.56
CA ASP A 34 -3.71 -19.86 -14.21
C ASP A 34 -2.80 -18.80 -13.58
N LEU A 35 -2.60 -17.67 -14.26
CA LEU A 35 -1.82 -16.56 -13.74
C LEU A 35 -2.71 -15.49 -13.09
N VAL A 36 -2.21 -14.90 -12.01
CA VAL A 36 -2.84 -13.80 -11.28
C VAL A 36 -2.03 -12.53 -11.56
N GLU A 37 -2.66 -11.51 -12.11
CA GLU A 37 -2.02 -10.20 -12.33
C GLU A 37 -2.09 -9.37 -11.05
N VAL A 38 -0.91 -9.02 -10.53
CA VAL A 38 -0.76 -8.16 -9.36
C VAL A 38 -0.05 -6.87 -9.77
N THR A 39 -0.68 -5.74 -9.47
CA THR A 39 -0.14 -4.41 -9.76
C THR A 39 0.26 -3.71 -8.46
N SER A 40 1.45 -3.12 -8.42
CA SER A 40 1.96 -2.32 -7.32
C SER A 40 2.25 -0.88 -7.73
N GLN A 41 2.07 0.03 -6.78
CA GLN A 41 2.21 1.47 -6.93
C GLN A 41 3.00 2.08 -5.77
N ALA A 42 3.91 3.01 -6.09
CA ALA A 42 4.56 3.85 -5.11
C ALA A 42 3.62 4.98 -4.68
N CYS A 43 3.31 5.06 -3.39
CA CYS A 43 2.40 6.05 -2.84
C CYS A 43 3.17 7.11 -2.03
N GLY A 44 2.75 8.38 -2.11
CA GLY A 44 3.40 9.50 -1.40
C GLY A 44 4.71 9.98 -2.03
N ILE A 45 5.03 9.52 -3.24
CA ILE A 45 6.17 9.97 -4.06
C ILE A 45 5.78 9.98 -5.54
N THR A 46 6.42 10.84 -6.33
CA THR A 46 6.24 10.91 -7.79
C THR A 46 7.44 10.36 -8.53
N GLY A 47 7.28 10.05 -9.82
CA GLY A 47 8.40 9.68 -10.71
C GLY A 47 8.68 8.18 -10.82
N TYR A 48 7.90 7.35 -10.12
CA TYR A 48 7.92 5.89 -10.31
C TYR A 48 6.69 5.45 -11.08
N LYS A 49 6.88 4.49 -11.99
CA LYS A 49 5.78 3.85 -12.72
C LYS A 49 5.29 2.64 -11.94
N ASP A 50 4.01 2.35 -12.09
CA ASP A 50 3.40 1.13 -11.54
C ASP A 50 4.09 -0.11 -12.13
N THR A 51 4.15 -1.17 -11.34
CA THR A 51 4.68 -2.48 -11.76
C THR A 51 3.55 -3.49 -11.75
N THR A 52 3.32 -4.16 -12.88
CA THR A 52 2.39 -5.29 -12.96
C THR A 52 3.20 -6.56 -13.23
N VAL A 53 2.98 -7.57 -12.38
CA VAL A 53 3.60 -8.90 -12.50
C VAL A 53 2.51 -9.97 -12.61
N LYS A 54 2.81 -11.05 -13.33
CA LYS A 54 1.98 -12.25 -13.40
C LYS A 54 2.55 -13.28 -12.44
N LEU A 55 1.81 -13.63 -11.40
CA LEU A 55 2.17 -14.65 -10.42
C LEU A 55 1.41 -15.95 -10.72
N THR A 56 2.01 -17.11 -10.44
CA THR A 56 1.23 -18.35 -10.38
C THR A 56 0.24 -18.29 -9.20
N ARG A 57 -0.82 -19.11 -9.21
CA ARG A 57 -1.73 -19.20 -8.07
C ARG A 57 -1.01 -19.56 -6.76
N GLU A 58 -0.05 -20.47 -6.82
CA GLU A 58 0.79 -20.86 -5.69
C GLU A 58 1.59 -19.66 -5.15
N GLN A 59 2.29 -18.92 -6.02
CA GLN A 59 3.03 -17.71 -5.63
C GLN A 59 2.13 -16.64 -5.02
N TYR A 60 0.91 -16.46 -5.56
CA TYR A 60 -0.05 -15.52 -5.00
C TYR A 60 -0.56 -15.96 -3.62
N GLN A 61 -0.82 -17.25 -3.43
CA GLN A 61 -1.19 -17.81 -2.12
C GLN A 61 -0.07 -17.67 -1.09
N ASP A 62 1.18 -17.92 -1.49
CA ASP A 62 2.36 -17.72 -0.64
C ASP A 62 2.51 -16.26 -0.22
N LEU A 63 2.28 -15.32 -1.14
CA LEU A 63 2.25 -13.89 -0.85
C LEU A 63 1.12 -13.53 0.13
N GLU A 64 -0.10 -14.04 -0.07
CA GLU A 64 -1.23 -13.78 0.84
C GLU A 64 -0.95 -14.32 2.25
N GLN A 65 -0.40 -15.54 2.33
CA GLN A 65 -0.01 -16.18 3.58
C GLN A 65 1.08 -15.37 4.30
N TYR A 66 2.10 -14.90 3.57
CA TYR A 66 3.12 -14.02 4.12
C TYR A 66 2.51 -12.75 4.73
N LEU A 67 1.54 -12.12 4.07
CA LEU A 67 0.91 -10.90 4.57
C LEU A 67 0.03 -11.15 5.82
N VAL A 68 -0.54 -12.36 5.95
CA VAL A 68 -1.22 -12.79 7.19
C VAL A 68 -0.19 -12.91 8.32
N GLU A 69 0.92 -13.61 8.08
CA GLU A 69 1.98 -13.81 9.08
C GLU A 69 2.65 -12.49 9.49
N PHE A 70 2.93 -11.62 8.53
CA PHE A 70 3.47 -10.28 8.77
C PHE A 70 2.57 -9.48 9.72
N ARG A 71 1.25 -9.48 9.50
CA ARG A 71 0.29 -8.82 10.38
C ARG A 71 0.22 -9.48 11.76
N ALA A 72 0.33 -10.81 11.84
CA ALA A 72 0.40 -11.52 13.12
C ALA A 72 1.65 -11.14 13.92
N LYS A 73 2.83 -11.09 13.28
CA LYS A 73 4.09 -10.62 13.90
C LYS A 73 3.98 -9.16 14.36
N LEU A 74 3.36 -8.31 13.54
CA LEU A 74 3.15 -6.91 13.89
C LEU A 74 2.20 -6.74 15.10
N ASN A 75 1.22 -7.63 15.29
CA ASN A 75 0.34 -7.61 16.47
C ASN A 75 1.06 -7.96 17.77
N GLN A 76 2.14 -8.74 17.68
CA GLN A 76 2.96 -9.13 18.83
C GLN A 76 4.02 -8.08 19.15
N THR A 77 4.20 -7.11 18.27
CA THR A 77 5.20 -6.05 18.41
C THR A 77 4.69 -4.97 19.35
N THR A 78 5.50 -4.59 20.33
CA THR A 78 5.14 -3.56 21.33
C THR A 78 5.99 -2.30 21.21
N THR A 79 7.07 -2.37 20.43
CA THR A 79 8.03 -1.28 20.30
C THR A 79 8.27 -0.88 18.84
N ARG A 80 8.73 0.34 18.69
CA ARG A 80 9.18 0.90 17.42
C ARG A 80 10.34 0.10 16.83
N GLU A 81 11.29 -0.24 17.68
CA GLU A 81 12.54 -0.92 17.35
C GLU A 81 12.29 -2.32 16.77
N GLU A 82 11.22 -2.98 17.22
CA GLU A 82 10.73 -4.25 16.69
C GLU A 82 9.93 -4.08 15.39
N ALA A 83 9.13 -3.02 15.25
CA ALA A 83 8.27 -2.84 14.07
C ALA A 83 9.06 -2.47 12.81
N VAL A 84 10.09 -1.62 12.94
CA VAL A 84 10.92 -1.17 11.81
C VAL A 84 11.55 -2.32 11.01
N PRO A 85 12.24 -3.31 11.62
CA PRO A 85 12.81 -4.42 10.86
C PRO A 85 11.75 -5.26 10.16
N LEU A 86 10.56 -5.47 10.75
CA LEU A 86 9.46 -6.18 10.10
C LEU A 86 9.04 -5.49 8.80
N PHE A 87 8.87 -4.16 8.80
CA PHE A 87 8.51 -3.41 7.59
C PHE A 87 9.63 -3.43 6.54
N LYS A 88 10.90 -3.46 6.94
CA LYS A 88 12.02 -3.62 6.01
C LYS A 88 12.05 -4.99 5.37
N GLU A 89 11.81 -6.04 6.15
CA GLU A 89 11.71 -7.42 5.69
C GLU A 89 10.55 -7.58 4.71
N ALA A 90 9.39 -6.98 5.00
CA ALA A 90 8.25 -6.98 4.09
C ALA A 90 8.56 -6.35 2.72
N VAL A 91 9.36 -5.29 2.68
CA VAL A 91 9.79 -4.72 1.39
C VAL A 91 10.71 -5.69 0.63
N VAL A 92 11.61 -6.40 1.32
CA VAL A 92 12.46 -7.43 0.69
C VAL A 92 11.60 -8.57 0.16
N GLU A 93 10.59 -8.99 0.91
CA GLU A 93 9.68 -10.06 0.49
C GLU A 93 8.90 -9.66 -0.76
N LEU A 94 8.34 -8.44 -0.80
CA LEU A 94 7.65 -7.92 -1.99
C LEU A 94 8.56 -7.89 -3.23
N ASP A 95 9.86 -7.60 -3.06
CA ASP A 95 10.83 -7.61 -4.15
C ASP A 95 11.05 -9.01 -4.75
N LYS A 96 10.99 -10.07 -3.92
CA LYS A 96 11.09 -11.46 -4.42
C LYS A 96 9.99 -11.81 -5.42
N TYR A 97 8.81 -11.21 -5.28
CA TYR A 97 7.69 -11.36 -6.21
C TYR A 97 7.71 -10.32 -7.36
N GLY A 98 8.74 -9.47 -7.43
CA GLY A 98 8.83 -8.39 -8.41
C GLY A 98 7.81 -7.26 -8.19
N LEU A 99 7.29 -7.11 -6.96
CA LEU A 99 6.24 -6.15 -6.64
C LEU A 99 6.77 -4.76 -6.25
N LEU A 100 8.07 -4.48 -6.39
CA LEU A 100 8.55 -3.12 -6.23
C LEU A 100 8.22 -2.26 -7.47
N PRO A 101 7.87 -0.98 -7.29
CA PRO A 101 7.65 -0.04 -8.39
C PRO A 101 8.84 0.02 -9.35
N ARG A 102 8.58 0.18 -10.66
CA ARG A 102 9.62 -0.01 -11.68
C ARG A 102 10.74 1.02 -11.51
N GLY A 103 11.98 0.52 -11.42
CA GLY A 103 13.18 1.35 -11.20
C GLY A 103 13.42 1.73 -9.74
N MET A 104 12.65 1.19 -8.79
CA MET A 104 12.87 1.35 -7.37
C MET A 104 13.73 0.21 -6.83
N SER A 105 14.84 0.53 -6.17
CA SER A 105 15.62 -0.48 -5.43
C SER A 105 14.98 -0.78 -4.07
N VAL A 106 15.28 -1.96 -3.52
CA VAL A 106 14.87 -2.36 -2.15
C VAL A 106 15.19 -1.28 -1.12
N GLU A 107 16.41 -0.73 -1.14
CA GLU A 107 16.83 0.30 -0.19
C GLU A 107 15.98 1.58 -0.30
N ARG A 108 15.61 1.98 -1.52
CA ARG A 108 14.72 3.14 -1.75
C ARG A 108 13.30 2.84 -1.32
N ALA A 109 12.80 1.64 -1.57
CA ALA A 109 11.48 1.19 -1.14
C ALA A 109 11.37 1.15 0.40
N GLN A 110 12.39 0.62 1.08
CA GLN A 110 12.47 0.62 2.54
C GLN A 110 12.48 2.05 3.09
N ARG A 111 13.27 2.94 2.49
CA ARG A 111 13.26 4.37 2.84
C ARG A 111 11.91 5.02 2.60
N LEU A 112 11.19 4.68 1.52
CA LEU A 112 9.85 5.21 1.22
C LEU A 112 8.83 4.79 2.27
N VAL A 113 8.80 3.49 2.59
CA VAL A 113 7.89 2.89 3.60
C VAL A 113 8.13 3.51 4.98
N LEU A 114 9.39 3.75 5.35
CA LEU A 114 9.76 4.25 6.67
C LEU A 114 9.92 5.78 6.77
N ARG A 115 9.81 6.50 5.64
CA ARG A 115 10.28 7.89 5.49
C ARG A 115 9.77 8.81 6.59
N ARG A 116 8.48 8.75 6.88
CA ARG A 116 7.86 9.68 7.84
C ARG A 116 8.01 9.21 9.27
N TYR A 117 8.01 7.90 9.46
CA TYR A 117 8.24 7.29 10.75
C TYR A 117 9.64 7.57 11.32
N GLN A 118 10.65 7.73 10.45
CA GLN A 118 12.01 8.10 10.86
C GLN A 118 12.15 9.60 11.13
N ASN A 119 11.45 10.44 10.37
CA ASN A 119 11.55 11.91 10.44
C ASN A 119 10.53 12.57 11.37
N ALA A 120 9.71 11.80 12.09
CA ALA A 120 8.75 12.32 13.03
C ALA A 120 9.50 13.00 14.19
N ILE A 121 9.51 14.33 14.18
CA ILE A 121 9.93 15.13 15.32
C ILE A 121 8.87 14.91 16.41
N SER A 122 9.29 14.54 17.61
CA SER A 122 8.46 14.26 18.79
C SER A 122 7.57 15.44 19.25
N THR A 123 7.54 16.55 18.51
CA THR A 123 6.87 17.80 18.86
C THR A 123 5.40 17.88 18.41
N LEU A 124 4.95 17.00 17.53
CA LEU A 124 3.51 16.86 17.26
C LEU A 124 2.93 16.03 18.42
N GLY A 125 2.20 16.70 19.31
CA GLY A 125 1.70 16.15 20.57
C GLY A 125 1.10 14.74 20.45
N SER A 126 1.22 13.97 21.53
CA SER A 126 0.94 12.52 21.65
C SER A 126 -0.54 12.15 21.46
N ASN A 127 -1.14 12.58 20.36
CA ASN A 127 -2.45 12.11 19.97
C ASN A 127 -2.30 10.72 19.37
N ASN A 128 -3.05 9.76 19.91
CA ASN A 128 -3.13 8.40 19.40
C ASN A 128 -3.27 8.40 17.87
N ASN A 129 -2.59 7.45 17.22
CA ASN A 129 -2.62 7.25 15.77
C ASN A 129 -1.96 8.37 14.93
N SER A 130 -0.92 9.02 15.46
CA SER A 130 -0.06 9.92 14.68
C SER A 130 1.31 9.31 14.42
N ASN A 131 1.90 9.62 13.26
CA ASN A 131 3.20 9.11 12.82
C ASN A 131 3.33 7.58 12.93
N CYS A 132 2.41 6.85 12.31
CA CYS A 132 2.33 5.39 12.44
C CYS A 132 2.97 4.66 11.26
N LEU A 133 3.56 3.50 11.53
CA LEU A 133 3.70 2.44 10.54
C LEU A 133 2.33 1.80 10.34
N ILE A 134 1.91 1.58 9.10
CA ILE A 134 0.57 1.09 8.76
C ILE A 134 0.65 0.00 7.70
N THR A 135 -0.12 -1.06 7.89
CA THR A 135 -0.38 -2.11 6.90
C THR A 135 -1.85 -2.47 6.90
N GLY A 136 -2.38 -2.91 5.77
CA GLY A 136 -3.76 -3.34 5.71
C GLY A 136 -4.17 -3.94 4.39
N LYS A 137 -5.39 -4.48 4.38
CA LYS A 137 -6.12 -5.00 3.23
C LYS A 137 -7.53 -4.45 3.28
N ALA A 138 -8.01 -3.82 2.20
CA ALA A 138 -9.34 -3.22 2.16
C ALA A 138 -9.94 -3.25 0.75
N THR A 139 -11.26 -3.41 0.61
CA THR A 139 -11.96 -3.40 -0.69
C THR A 139 -12.03 -1.99 -1.31
N TYR A 140 -12.91 -1.15 -0.79
CA TYR A 140 -13.18 0.23 -1.27
C TYR A 140 -12.12 1.23 -0.77
N CYS A 141 -10.86 0.91 -1.05
CA CYS A 141 -9.71 1.70 -0.67
C CYS A 141 -9.14 2.39 -1.92
N TYR A 142 -8.76 3.66 -1.82
CA TYR A 142 -8.04 4.32 -2.89
C TYR A 142 -6.99 5.27 -2.32
N VAL A 143 -5.80 5.23 -2.92
CA VAL A 143 -4.73 6.13 -2.58
C VAL A 143 -4.77 7.32 -3.52
N VAL A 144 -5.12 8.48 -3.01
CA VAL A 144 -5.09 9.72 -3.79
C VAL A 144 -3.73 10.37 -3.59
N GLY A 145 -2.96 10.44 -4.67
CA GLY A 145 -1.75 11.26 -4.74
C GLY A 145 -2.07 12.73 -5.04
N ALA A 146 -1.05 13.52 -5.39
CA ALA A 146 -1.15 14.94 -5.77
C ALA A 146 -2.03 15.24 -7.02
N ILE A 147 -2.70 14.22 -7.58
CA ILE A 147 -3.51 14.26 -8.81
C ILE A 147 -4.79 15.10 -8.63
N TYR A 148 -5.12 15.54 -7.40
CA TYR A 148 -6.19 16.52 -7.14
C TYR A 148 -6.14 17.75 -8.05
N THR A 149 -4.95 18.18 -8.47
CA THR A 149 -4.78 19.29 -9.42
C THR A 149 -5.41 19.02 -10.79
N LYS A 150 -5.39 17.78 -11.30
CA LYS A 150 -5.97 17.45 -12.62
C LYS A 150 -7.50 17.40 -12.62
N LEU A 151 -8.10 16.85 -11.57
CA LEU A 151 -9.57 16.79 -11.45
C LEU A 151 -10.17 18.20 -11.29
N LEU A 152 -9.53 19.05 -10.49
CA LEU A 152 -9.89 20.47 -10.40
C LEU A 152 -9.79 21.18 -11.75
N MET A 153 -8.72 20.94 -12.52
CA MET A 153 -8.53 21.57 -13.85
C MET A 153 -9.61 21.16 -14.86
N ASN A 154 -10.09 19.91 -14.85
CA ASN A 154 -11.15 19.48 -15.78
C ASN A 154 -12.53 20.07 -15.45
N GLN A 155 -12.84 20.30 -14.17
CA GLN A 155 -14.09 21.00 -13.81
C GLN A 155 -14.04 22.48 -14.21
N ILE A 156 -12.87 23.12 -14.14
CA ILE A 156 -12.67 24.53 -14.55
C ILE A 156 -12.93 24.74 -16.05
N ILE A 157 -12.68 23.75 -16.89
CA ILE A 157 -12.89 23.86 -18.35
C ILE A 157 -14.38 23.81 -18.72
N ASN A 158 -15.22 23.17 -17.89
CA ASN A 158 -16.62 22.92 -18.23
C ASN A 158 -17.61 23.97 -17.69
N GLU A 159 -17.23 24.78 -16.69
CA GLU A 159 -18.10 25.83 -16.14
C GLU A 159 -17.67 27.23 -16.62
N GLY A 160 -18.38 27.77 -17.61
CA GLY A 160 -18.12 29.11 -18.17
C GLY A 160 -18.70 30.27 -17.33
N GLY A 161 -18.00 31.41 -17.32
CA GLY A 161 -18.46 32.68 -16.70
C GLY A 161 -17.63 33.12 -15.49
N ILE A 162 -17.96 34.27 -14.88
CA ILE A 162 -17.23 35.01 -13.81
C ILE A 162 -16.66 34.14 -12.66
N HIS A 163 -17.22 32.96 -12.42
CA HIS A 163 -16.64 31.95 -11.54
C HIS A 163 -15.21 31.53 -11.96
N LEU A 164 -14.90 31.57 -13.25
CA LEU A 164 -13.61 31.23 -13.83
C LEU A 164 -12.46 32.06 -13.23
N LEU A 165 -12.64 33.37 -13.03
CA LEU A 165 -11.57 34.20 -12.43
C LEU A 165 -11.35 33.82 -10.96
N MET A 166 -12.42 33.59 -10.21
CA MET A 166 -12.33 33.18 -8.81
C MET A 166 -11.72 31.77 -8.67
N TYR A 167 -12.07 30.86 -9.59
CA TYR A 167 -11.47 29.53 -9.70
C TYR A 167 -10.01 29.60 -10.14
N ILE A 168 -9.63 30.49 -11.07
CA ILE A 168 -8.25 30.71 -11.48
C ILE A 168 -7.45 31.24 -10.29
N LEU A 169 -7.95 32.25 -9.57
CA LEU A 169 -7.29 32.79 -8.39
C LEU A 169 -7.21 31.76 -7.26
N TRP A 170 -8.26 30.96 -7.03
CA TRP A 170 -8.22 29.85 -6.09
C TRP A 170 -7.27 28.75 -6.54
N SER A 171 -7.18 28.47 -7.84
CA SER A 171 -6.26 27.48 -8.40
C SER A 171 -4.82 27.96 -8.29
N ILE A 172 -4.54 29.24 -8.54
CA ILE A 172 -3.24 29.86 -8.32
C ILE A 172 -2.92 29.84 -6.83
N PHE A 173 -3.84 30.26 -5.95
CA PHE A 173 -3.66 30.23 -4.51
C PHE A 173 -3.43 28.80 -4.02
N SER A 174 -4.20 27.84 -4.51
CA SER A 174 -4.05 26.42 -4.20
C SER A 174 -2.70 25.91 -4.69
N VAL A 175 -2.31 26.18 -5.94
CA VAL A 175 -1.01 25.80 -6.50
C VAL A 175 0.13 26.43 -5.69
N VAL A 176 0.04 27.71 -5.33
CA VAL A 176 1.02 28.43 -4.50
C VAL A 176 1.06 27.83 -3.10
N LEU A 177 -0.09 27.60 -2.46
CA LEU A 177 -0.22 26.95 -1.17
C LEU A 177 0.31 25.51 -1.23
N PHE A 178 0.14 24.82 -2.34
CA PHE A 178 0.65 23.48 -2.61
C PHE A 178 2.15 23.46 -2.96
N CYS A 179 2.69 24.54 -3.48
CA CYS A 179 4.13 24.73 -3.69
C CYS A 179 4.84 25.11 -2.39
N ILE A 180 4.17 25.89 -1.52
CA ILE A 180 4.73 26.37 -0.24
C ILE A 180 4.53 25.33 0.86
N ILE A 181 3.35 24.72 0.92
CA ILE A 181 3.03 23.69 1.89
C ILE A 181 3.10 22.33 1.19
N PRO A 182 4.06 21.46 1.53
CA PRO A 182 4.19 20.12 0.95
C PRO A 182 3.05 19.16 1.34
N ILE A 183 1.86 19.68 1.69
CA ILE A 183 0.64 18.93 1.97
C ILE A 183 0.17 18.16 0.72
N THR A 184 0.39 18.65 -0.50
CA THR A 184 0.11 17.90 -1.75
C THR A 184 1.01 16.68 -1.95
N LEU A 185 2.14 16.58 -1.25
CA LEU A 185 2.99 15.39 -1.25
C LEU A 185 2.55 14.35 -0.21
N LEU A 186 1.46 14.61 0.50
CA LEU A 186 0.87 13.65 1.43
C LEU A 186 -0.01 12.71 0.61
N GLY A 187 0.44 11.47 0.42
CA GLY A 187 -0.49 10.43 -0.02
C GLY A 187 -1.66 10.37 0.96
N THR A 188 -2.87 10.25 0.45
CA THR A 188 -4.06 10.05 1.30
C THR A 188 -4.65 8.70 0.98
N ILE A 189 -5.03 7.93 1.98
CA ILE A 189 -5.83 6.72 1.78
C ILE A 189 -7.26 7.05 2.21
N CYS A 190 -8.18 6.83 1.28
CA CYS A 190 -9.59 6.92 1.57
C CYS A 190 -10.17 5.51 1.71
N PHE A 191 -11.09 5.36 2.66
CA PHE A 191 -11.81 4.11 2.92
C PHE A 191 -13.31 4.35 2.81
N GLY A 192 -13.92 3.56 1.93
CA GLY A 192 -15.32 3.60 1.57
C GLY A 192 -15.51 4.12 0.15
N SER A 193 -16.72 4.01 -0.38
CA SER A 193 -17.06 4.50 -1.72
C SER A 193 -18.32 5.34 -1.67
N CYS A 194 -18.41 6.39 -2.48
CA CYS A 194 -19.70 6.99 -2.81
C CYS A 194 -20.18 6.30 -4.08
N ALA A 195 -21.11 5.34 -3.98
CA ALA A 195 -21.74 4.80 -5.17
C ALA A 195 -22.54 5.91 -5.86
N GLU A 196 -22.51 5.98 -7.20
CA GLU A 196 -23.31 6.95 -7.94
C GLU A 196 -24.79 6.79 -7.58
N GLY A 197 -25.39 7.82 -7.01
CA GLY A 197 -26.81 7.84 -6.62
C GLY A 197 -27.12 7.35 -5.20
N SER A 198 -26.13 6.91 -4.41
CA SER A 198 -26.36 6.61 -2.99
C SER A 198 -26.11 7.85 -2.11
N SER A 199 -27.06 8.13 -1.21
CA SER A 199 -26.87 9.13 -0.14
C SER A 199 -25.92 8.66 0.95
N HIS A 200 -25.62 7.35 0.99
CA HIS A 200 -24.75 6.71 1.97
C HIS A 200 -23.53 6.14 1.26
N GLY A 201 -22.35 6.41 1.82
CA GLY A 201 -21.14 5.74 1.37
C GLY A 201 -21.18 4.26 1.74
N GLU A 202 -20.67 3.39 0.87
CA GLU A 202 -20.42 1.98 1.21
C GLU A 202 -19.15 1.90 2.07
N PRO A 203 -19.14 1.14 3.18
CA PRO A 203 -17.96 0.98 4.02
C PRO A 203 -16.88 0.19 3.27
N SER A 204 -15.61 0.46 3.56
CA SER A 204 -14.56 -0.52 3.24
C SER A 204 -14.71 -1.73 4.14
N TYR A 205 -14.42 -2.92 3.60
CA TYR A 205 -14.27 -4.13 4.40
C TYR A 205 -12.82 -4.59 4.38
N GLY A 206 -12.30 -5.00 5.53
CA GLY A 206 -10.99 -5.65 5.62
C GLY A 206 -10.33 -5.52 6.98
N GLU A 207 -9.02 -5.27 6.97
CA GLU A 207 -8.21 -5.18 8.18
C GLU A 207 -7.14 -4.09 8.05
N ILE A 208 -7.00 -3.28 9.09
CA ILE A 208 -5.97 -2.25 9.24
C ILE A 208 -5.19 -2.52 10.52
N LYS A 209 -3.86 -2.49 10.41
CA LYS A 209 -2.94 -2.53 11.53
C LYS A 209 -2.01 -1.34 11.48
N SER A 210 -1.80 -0.71 12.63
CA SER A 210 -0.78 0.32 12.75
C SER A 210 -0.06 0.27 14.09
N VAL A 211 1.18 0.74 14.09
CA VAL A 211 1.99 0.95 15.29
C VAL A 211 2.50 2.38 15.26
N ASP A 212 2.18 3.16 16.29
CA ASP A 212 2.63 4.55 16.40
C ASP A 212 4.08 4.66 16.91
N PHE A 213 4.56 5.90 17.08
CA PHE A 213 5.92 6.13 17.56
C PHE A 213 6.11 5.73 19.03
N SER A 214 5.04 5.75 19.81
CA SER A 214 5.03 5.36 21.23
C SER A 214 4.89 3.85 21.43
N GLY A 215 4.78 3.07 20.35
CA GLY A 215 4.57 1.63 20.40
C GLY A 215 3.11 1.23 20.60
N ASN A 216 2.17 2.19 20.61
CA ASN A 216 0.75 1.84 20.69
C ASN A 216 0.35 1.19 19.37
N SER A 217 -0.25 0.01 19.47
CA SER A 217 -0.80 -0.69 18.33
C SER A 217 -2.29 -0.41 18.21
N TYR A 218 -2.75 -0.28 16.96
CA TYR A 218 -4.16 -0.14 16.61
C TYR A 218 -4.52 -1.22 15.60
N THR A 219 -5.66 -1.85 15.83
CA THR A 219 -6.22 -2.90 15.00
C THR A 219 -7.66 -2.60 14.70
N LEU A 220 -8.02 -2.67 13.42
CA LEU A 220 -9.40 -2.66 12.98
C LEU A 220 -9.64 -3.83 12.04
N ILE A 221 -10.73 -4.57 12.28
CA ILE A 221 -11.18 -5.69 11.44
C ILE A 221 -12.67 -5.51 11.20
N GLY A 222 -13.11 -5.68 9.95
CA GLY A 222 -14.51 -5.58 9.56
C GLY A 222 -14.77 -4.37 8.69
N GLU A 223 -15.93 -3.74 8.89
CA GLU A 223 -16.38 -2.58 8.12
C GLU A 223 -15.86 -1.27 8.72
N PHE A 224 -15.37 -0.37 7.86
CA PHE A 224 -14.87 0.92 8.29
C PHE A 224 -14.89 1.99 7.19
N TYR A 225 -14.93 3.24 7.64
CA TYR A 225 -14.83 4.46 6.86
C TYR A 225 -13.59 5.26 7.27
N GLY A 226 -13.16 6.16 6.39
CA GLY A 226 -12.32 7.25 6.84
C GLY A 226 -13.04 8.13 7.86
N GLY A 227 -12.28 8.72 8.78
CA GLY A 227 -12.81 9.59 9.82
C GLY A 227 -12.03 10.88 10.00
N LEU A 228 -11.02 11.16 9.17
CA LEU A 228 -10.19 12.36 9.38
C LEU A 228 -10.95 13.65 9.16
N GLY A 229 -12.02 13.62 8.35
CA GLY A 229 -12.69 14.82 7.87
C GLY A 229 -11.71 15.72 7.09
N PHE A 230 -12.23 16.62 6.26
CA PHE A 230 -11.39 17.69 5.76
C PHE A 230 -11.42 18.84 6.77
N PHE A 231 -10.24 19.28 7.23
CA PHE A 231 -10.11 20.46 8.08
C PHE A 231 -10.67 21.73 7.44
N PHE A 232 -10.76 21.74 6.11
CA PHE A 232 -11.43 22.76 5.33
C PHE A 232 -12.63 22.12 4.66
N LYS A 233 -13.85 22.37 5.16
CA LYS A 233 -15.06 22.22 4.33
C LYS A 233 -15.13 23.48 3.46
N PRO A 234 -14.62 23.49 2.21
CA PRO A 234 -14.87 24.63 1.35
C PRO A 234 -16.39 24.80 1.24
N ASN A 235 -16.90 26.03 1.40
CA ASN A 235 -18.32 26.37 1.20
C ASN A 235 -18.79 26.21 -0.26
N PHE A 236 -18.05 25.48 -1.10
CA PHE A 236 -18.40 25.22 -2.49
C PHE A 236 -19.17 23.91 -2.56
N ALA A 237 -20.22 23.90 -3.41
CA ALA A 237 -21.07 22.75 -3.69
C ALA A 237 -20.36 21.65 -4.51
N ILE A 238 -19.11 21.34 -4.17
CA ILE A 238 -18.50 20.07 -4.56
C ILE A 238 -19.26 19.00 -3.75
N PRO A 239 -19.74 17.90 -4.36
CA PRO A 239 -20.41 16.84 -3.62
C PRO A 239 -19.54 16.41 -2.43
N VAL A 240 -19.96 16.86 -1.25
CA VAL A 240 -19.17 16.91 0.00
C VAL A 240 -18.86 15.51 0.55
N ASN A 241 -19.47 14.49 -0.05
CA ASN A 241 -19.48 13.11 0.43
C ASN A 241 -18.10 12.45 0.34
N ALA A 242 -17.23 12.83 -0.61
CA ALA A 242 -15.90 12.21 -0.73
C ALA A 242 -14.94 12.58 0.41
N TYR A 243 -15.14 13.74 1.06
CA TYR A 243 -14.18 14.27 2.04
C TYR A 243 -14.18 13.53 3.37
N ASN A 244 -15.32 12.95 3.75
CA ASN A 244 -15.42 12.18 4.98
C ASN A 244 -14.79 10.78 4.85
N LEU A 245 -14.43 10.34 3.64
CA LEU A 245 -13.86 9.01 3.43
C LEU A 245 -12.34 8.97 3.67
N ILE A 246 -11.68 10.08 4.00
CA ILE A 246 -10.23 10.09 4.24
C ILE A 246 -9.93 9.43 5.58
N GLY A 247 -9.22 8.30 5.55
CA GLY A 247 -8.82 7.58 6.74
C GLY A 247 -7.34 7.72 7.10
N VAL A 248 -6.49 7.94 6.10
CA VAL A 248 -5.05 8.08 6.29
C VAL A 248 -4.56 9.36 5.62
N LEU A 249 -3.87 10.19 6.38
CA LEU A 249 -3.20 11.39 5.88
C LEU A 249 -1.68 11.21 5.89
N GLY A 250 -1.03 11.64 4.81
CA GLY A 250 0.42 11.59 4.70
C GLY A 250 0.98 10.19 4.54
N PHE A 251 0.23 9.29 3.90
CA PHE A 251 0.70 7.98 3.50
C PHE A 251 1.91 8.06 2.57
N SER A 252 2.92 7.26 2.88
CA SER A 252 4.13 7.05 2.10
C SER A 252 4.46 5.56 2.17
N GLY A 253 4.43 4.87 1.04
CA GLY A 253 4.55 3.42 1.05
C GLY A 253 4.27 2.78 -0.31
N ILE A 254 3.91 1.50 -0.26
CA ILE A 254 3.57 0.69 -1.42
C ILE A 254 2.13 0.23 -1.26
N GLN A 255 1.33 0.44 -2.31
CA GLN A 255 0.04 -0.20 -2.46
C GLN A 255 0.16 -1.28 -3.54
N PHE A 256 -0.52 -2.41 -3.37
CA PHE A 256 -0.65 -3.39 -4.44
C PHE A 256 -2.02 -4.07 -4.40
N TYR A 257 -2.46 -4.58 -5.54
CA TYR A 257 -3.76 -5.19 -5.72
C TYR A 257 -3.73 -6.23 -6.84
N SER A 258 -4.59 -7.24 -6.72
CA SER A 258 -4.82 -8.22 -7.77
C SER A 258 -6.02 -7.80 -8.61
N THR A 259 -6.04 -8.14 -9.90
CA THR A 259 -7.25 -8.02 -10.72
C THR A 259 -8.29 -9.10 -10.38
N SER A 260 -7.86 -10.21 -9.76
CA SER A 260 -8.74 -11.31 -9.35
C SER A 260 -9.48 -11.05 -8.03
N THR A 261 -9.04 -10.07 -7.24
CA THR A 261 -9.66 -9.73 -5.95
C THR A 261 -10.00 -8.25 -5.90
N GLN A 262 -11.06 -7.89 -5.18
CA GLN A 262 -11.39 -6.48 -4.95
C GLN A 262 -10.51 -5.83 -3.87
N PHE A 263 -9.63 -6.60 -3.24
CA PHE A 263 -8.83 -6.13 -2.12
C PHE A 263 -7.56 -5.42 -2.58
N LYS A 264 -7.33 -4.27 -1.96
CA LYS A 264 -6.10 -3.49 -2.06
C LYS A 264 -5.31 -3.65 -0.77
N HIS A 265 -4.07 -4.04 -0.92
CA HIS A 265 -3.11 -4.14 0.16
C HIS A 265 -2.25 -2.87 0.17
N PHE A 266 -1.82 -2.47 1.36
CA PHE A 266 -0.91 -1.35 1.51
C PHE A 266 0.04 -1.58 2.68
N ILE A 267 1.26 -1.10 2.53
CA ILE A 267 2.30 -1.11 3.56
C ILE A 267 3.08 0.21 3.50
N GLY A 268 3.24 0.89 4.62
CA GLY A 268 3.88 2.20 4.63
C GLY A 268 3.94 2.88 5.99
N SER A 269 4.14 4.19 5.95
CA SER A 269 4.00 5.08 7.09
C SER A 269 2.98 6.18 6.78
N CYS A 270 2.34 6.71 7.81
CA CYS A 270 1.39 7.81 7.69
C CYS A 270 1.60 8.85 8.79
N VAL A 271 1.13 10.07 8.55
CA VAL A 271 1.16 11.16 9.55
C VAL A 271 -0.01 11.01 10.52
N LYS A 272 -1.19 10.63 10.02
CA LYS A 272 -2.37 10.44 10.85
C LYS A 272 -3.23 9.32 10.28
N LEU A 273 -3.72 8.45 11.16
CA LEU A 273 -4.75 7.47 10.91
C LEU A 273 -5.98 7.83 11.74
N ASN A 274 -7.15 7.92 11.10
CA ASN A 274 -8.44 7.96 11.77
C ASN A 274 -9.46 7.22 10.93
N VAL A 275 -9.90 6.07 11.43
CA VAL A 275 -10.88 5.20 10.80
C VAL A 275 -11.93 4.83 11.84
N SER A 276 -13.17 4.72 11.40
CA SER A 276 -14.31 4.42 12.27
C SER A 276 -15.21 3.38 11.63
N SER A 277 -15.81 2.52 12.44
CA SER A 277 -16.91 1.64 12.02
C SER A 277 -18.24 2.40 11.88
N GLU A 278 -18.33 3.60 12.45
CA GLU A 278 -19.52 4.44 12.36
C GLU A 278 -19.61 5.09 10.98
N THR A 279 -20.83 5.12 10.43
CA THR A 279 -21.08 5.81 9.16
C THR A 279 -20.86 7.31 9.36
N PRO A 280 -19.98 7.95 8.56
CA PRO A 280 -19.76 9.39 8.71
C PRO A 280 -21.05 10.17 8.46
N SER A 281 -21.33 11.15 9.31
CA SER A 281 -22.41 12.11 9.08
C SER A 281 -22.01 13.04 7.93
N PHE A 282 -22.73 12.94 6.80
CA PHE A 282 -22.53 13.75 5.61
C PHE A 282 -23.23 15.10 5.74
#